data_AF-A0A3A8TQ54-F1
#
_entry.id   AF-A0A3A8TQ54-F1
#
_cell.length_a   1.000
_cell.length_b   1.000
_cell.length_c   1.000
_cell.angle_alpha   90.00
_cell.angle_beta   90.00
_cell.angle_gamma   90.00
#
_symmetry.space_group_name_H-M   'P 1'
#
loop_
_entity.id
_entity.type
_entity.pdbx_description
1 polymer ?
#
loop_
_entity_poly.entity_id
_entity_poly.type
_entity_poly.pdbx_seq_one_letter_code
_entity_poly.pdbx_strand_id
1 'polypeptide(L)'
;NIRKAEDKAQSYRRFPIIFELEEDTITIYVNQYFINKSADATDFKVLKKIKGNFGKIRKAFGNNEEKARFFENKLLSGFAELVQEIMKNEPQKTDEELEEMFKDYGEEIIEEPQKEEPKKEVKKIGLDDWVIAYTGKGESFNIEFDECFIPLEYNSPEKRKEIYEKFVAEKNRKEEAEKKKALEEEKKKSVIQGKDLLDWFDGFGTKKEDDFDKIFGNSEEDFFG
;
A
#
# COMPACT_ATOMS: atom_id res chain seq x y z
N ASN A 1 22.80 8.76 -14.42
CA ASN A 1 21.74 9.70 -14.01
C ASN A 1 20.65 9.76 -15.06
N ILE A 2 19.69 8.83 -14.99
CA ILE A 2 18.50 8.85 -15.83
C ILE A 2 17.56 9.87 -15.19
N ARG A 3 17.38 11.03 -15.83
CA ARG A 3 16.31 11.97 -15.47
C ARG A 3 14.99 11.23 -15.75
N LYS A 4 14.40 10.61 -14.72
CA LYS A 4 13.01 10.16 -14.79
C LYS A 4 12.20 11.38 -15.20
N ALA A 5 11.47 11.26 -16.31
CA ALA A 5 10.55 12.28 -16.76
C ALA A 5 9.73 12.75 -15.54
N GLU A 6 9.71 14.05 -15.29
CA GLU A 6 8.86 14.62 -14.24
C GLU A 6 7.47 14.02 -14.39
N ASP A 7 6.99 13.44 -13.30
CA ASP A 7 5.70 12.78 -13.24
C ASP A 7 4.62 13.84 -13.45
N LYS A 8 4.18 14.01 -14.71
CA LYS A 8 3.30 15.13 -15.13
C LYS A 8 2.02 15.22 -14.27
N ALA A 9 1.59 14.11 -13.69
CA ALA A 9 0.49 14.04 -12.74
C ALA A 9 0.67 14.97 -11.52
N GLN A 10 1.91 15.16 -11.03
CA GLN A 10 2.22 16.12 -9.96
C GLN A 10 1.99 17.57 -10.40
N SER A 11 2.31 17.91 -11.65
CA SER A 11 2.09 19.25 -12.19
C SER A 11 0.60 19.56 -12.35
N TYR A 12 -0.21 18.59 -12.81
CA TYR A 12 -1.65 18.78 -13.00
C TYR A 12 -2.43 18.99 -11.70
N ARG A 13 -1.94 18.46 -10.56
CA ARG A 13 -2.49 18.77 -9.22
C ARG A 13 -2.30 20.22 -8.80
N ARG A 14 -1.32 20.94 -9.37
CA ARG A 14 -0.96 22.31 -8.97
C ARG A 14 -1.68 23.39 -9.77
N PHE A 15 -2.30 23.04 -10.90
CA PHE A 15 -3.00 23.97 -11.77
C PHE A 15 -4.49 23.61 -11.83
N PRO A 16 -5.32 24.20 -10.94
CA PRO A 16 -6.76 23.91 -10.93
C PRO A 16 -7.49 24.44 -12.17
N ILE A 17 -6.89 25.41 -12.88
CA ILE A 17 -7.44 26.03 -14.09
C ILE A 17 -6.37 26.07 -15.18
N ILE A 18 -6.73 25.70 -16.40
CA ILE A 18 -5.85 25.75 -17.58
C ILE A 18 -6.51 26.61 -18.66
N PHE A 19 -5.71 27.47 -19.29
CA PHE A 19 -6.13 28.27 -20.44
C PHE A 19 -5.46 27.74 -21.71
N GLU A 20 -6.26 27.29 -22.66
CA GLU A 20 -5.82 26.98 -24.01
C GLU A 20 -6.09 28.18 -24.91
N LEU A 21 -5.04 28.68 -25.55
CA LEU A 21 -5.10 29.85 -26.41
C LEU A 21 -5.05 29.41 -27.87
N GLU A 22 -6.17 29.59 -28.58
CA GLU A 22 -6.28 29.46 -30.03
C GLU A 22 -6.24 30.85 -30.70
N GLU A 23 -6.28 30.90 -32.03
CA GLU A 23 -6.06 32.12 -32.79
C GLU A 23 -7.03 33.26 -32.44
N ASP A 24 -8.30 32.95 -32.21
CA ASP A 24 -9.34 33.92 -31.81
C ASP A 24 -10.19 33.42 -30.64
N THR A 25 -9.72 32.38 -29.94
CA THR A 25 -10.51 31.74 -28.90
C THR A 25 -9.65 31.33 -27.72
N ILE A 26 -10.21 31.47 -26.53
CA ILE A 26 -9.62 31.05 -25.27
C ILE A 26 -10.55 30.01 -24.66
N THR A 27 -10.06 28.80 -24.49
CA THR A 27 -10.79 27.72 -23.81
C THR A 27 -10.27 27.60 -22.39
N ILE A 28 -11.18 27.63 -21.42
CA ILE A 28 -10.88 27.53 -19.99
C ILE A 28 -11.29 26.15 -19.52
N TYR A 29 -10.34 25.41 -18.98
CA TYR A 29 -10.54 24.11 -18.37
C TYR A 29 -10.43 24.21 -16.85
N VAL A 30 -11.25 23.44 -16.14
CA VAL A 30 -11.18 23.31 -14.69
C VAL A 30 -10.95 21.85 -14.30
N ASN A 31 -10.01 21.65 -13.38
CA ASN A 31 -9.70 20.35 -12.82
C ASN A 31 -10.86 19.87 -11.94
N GLN A 32 -11.46 18.73 -12.28
CA GLN A 32 -12.59 18.16 -11.55
C GLN A 32 -12.18 17.63 -10.17
N TYR A 33 -10.92 17.23 -9.98
CA TYR A 33 -10.37 16.88 -8.67
C TYR A 33 -10.36 18.06 -7.72
N PHE A 34 -10.01 19.26 -8.20
CA PHE A 34 -9.97 20.47 -7.38
C PHE A 34 -11.35 20.86 -6.83
N ILE A 35 -12.41 20.60 -7.59
CA ILE A 35 -13.80 20.90 -7.19
C ILE A 35 -14.53 19.67 -6.62
N ASN A 36 -13.80 18.64 -6.18
CA ASN A 36 -14.33 17.41 -5.58
C ASN A 36 -15.37 16.66 -6.44
N LYS A 37 -15.30 16.78 -7.77
CA LYS A 37 -16.17 16.07 -8.72
C LYS A 37 -15.54 14.83 -9.34
N SER A 38 -14.25 14.61 -9.11
CA SER A 38 -13.50 13.44 -9.61
C SER A 38 -12.38 13.05 -8.65
N ALA A 39 -12.05 11.77 -8.58
CA ALA A 39 -10.87 11.27 -7.88
C ALA A 39 -9.59 11.31 -8.75
N ASP A 40 -9.74 11.64 -10.03
CA ASP A 40 -8.64 11.72 -10.99
C ASP A 40 -8.16 13.17 -11.14
N ALA A 41 -6.91 13.42 -10.74
CA ALA A 41 -6.26 14.72 -10.84
C ALA A 41 -5.94 15.17 -12.28
N THR A 42 -6.16 14.32 -13.28
CA THR A 42 -6.00 14.62 -14.71
C THR A 42 -7.32 14.91 -15.42
N ASP A 43 -8.46 14.80 -14.74
CA ASP A 43 -9.78 15.09 -15.30
C ASP A 43 -10.02 16.60 -15.39
N PHE A 44 -9.81 17.15 -16.58
CA PHE A 44 -10.11 18.54 -16.90
C PHE A 44 -11.35 18.62 -17.79
N LYS A 45 -12.32 19.44 -17.39
CA LYS A 45 -13.50 19.72 -18.22
C LYS A 45 -13.51 21.16 -18.69
N VAL A 46 -13.96 21.34 -19.93
CA VAL A 46 -14.21 22.67 -20.50
C VAL A 46 -15.29 23.34 -19.67
N LEU A 47 -14.92 24.45 -19.07
CA LEU A 47 -15.83 25.27 -18.29
C LEU A 47 -16.42 26.41 -19.14
N LYS A 48 -15.58 27.05 -19.95
CA LYS A 48 -16.00 28.18 -20.80
C LYS A 48 -15.11 28.33 -22.02
N LYS A 49 -15.70 28.78 -23.13
CA LYS A 49 -14.97 29.13 -24.36
C LYS A 49 -15.29 30.59 -24.71
N ILE A 50 -14.26 31.42 -24.81
CA ILE A 50 -14.38 32.88 -24.98
C ILE A 50 -13.74 33.28 -26.30
N LYS A 51 -14.45 34.06 -27.11
CA LYS A 51 -13.86 34.64 -28.32
C LYS A 51 -12.95 35.81 -27.95
N GLY A 52 -11.67 35.71 -28.24
CA GLY A 52 -10.69 36.76 -27.96
C GLY A 52 -9.26 36.29 -28.13
N ASN A 53 -8.37 37.25 -28.39
CA ASN A 53 -6.94 37.03 -28.43
C ASN A 53 -6.25 38.30 -27.90
N PHE A 54 -5.58 38.17 -26.74
CA PHE A 54 -4.86 39.28 -26.11
C PHE A 54 -3.80 39.89 -27.04
N GLY A 55 -3.10 39.05 -27.81
CA GLY A 55 -2.12 39.49 -28.80
C GLY A 55 -2.72 40.31 -29.94
N LYS A 56 -3.87 39.90 -30.49
CA LYS A 56 -4.58 40.68 -31.53
C LYS A 56 -5.08 42.02 -30.98
N ILE A 57 -5.59 42.05 -29.75
CA ILE A 57 -6.00 43.29 -29.07
C ILE A 57 -4.79 44.23 -28.92
N ARG A 58 -3.68 43.76 -28.36
CA ARG A 58 -2.48 44.58 -28.16
C ARG A 58 -1.88 45.08 -29.47
N LYS A 59 -1.88 44.26 -30.52
CA LYS A 59 -1.43 44.67 -31.86
C LYS A 59 -2.35 45.69 -32.51
N ALA A 60 -3.66 45.56 -32.34
CA ALA A 60 -4.65 46.46 -32.94
C ALA A 60 -4.68 47.84 -32.25
N PHE A 61 -4.55 47.87 -30.93
CA PHE A 61 -4.63 49.12 -30.17
C PHE A 61 -3.27 49.78 -29.91
N GLY A 62 -2.15 49.07 -30.06
CA GLY A 62 -0.79 49.61 -30.06
C GLY A 62 -0.52 50.55 -28.88
N ASN A 63 -0.49 51.86 -29.17
CA ASN A 63 -0.20 52.92 -28.18
C ASN A 63 -1.42 53.35 -27.34
N ASN A 64 -2.64 52.91 -27.69
CA ASN A 64 -3.85 53.22 -26.94
C ASN A 64 -4.07 52.17 -25.83
N GLU A 65 -3.27 52.29 -24.78
CA GLU A 65 -3.27 51.36 -23.65
C GLU A 65 -4.62 51.33 -22.92
N GLU A 66 -5.30 52.46 -22.82
CA GLU A 66 -6.57 52.59 -22.11
C GLU A 66 -7.68 51.78 -22.79
N LYS A 67 -7.79 51.87 -24.13
CA LYS A 67 -8.73 51.05 -24.89
C LYS A 67 -8.30 49.57 -24.95
N ALA A 68 -7.00 49.29 -25.04
CA ALA A 68 -6.52 47.92 -24.98
C ALA A 68 -6.93 47.26 -23.65
N ARG A 69 -6.65 47.92 -22.51
CA ARG A 69 -7.04 47.46 -21.17
C ARG A 69 -8.55 47.29 -21.03
N PHE A 70 -9.37 48.15 -21.65
CA PHE A 70 -10.83 47.97 -21.64
C PHE A 70 -11.26 46.64 -22.26
N PHE A 71 -10.75 46.29 -23.45
CA PHE A 71 -11.09 45.03 -24.10
C PHE A 71 -10.48 43.81 -23.41
N GLU A 72 -9.28 43.94 -22.82
CA GLU A 72 -8.68 42.90 -21.99
C GLU A 72 -9.49 42.65 -20.71
N ASN A 73 -9.89 43.71 -20.02
CA ASN A 73 -10.75 43.61 -18.84
C ASN A 73 -12.11 43.02 -19.17
N LYS A 74 -12.65 43.28 -20.37
CA LYS A 74 -13.88 42.63 -20.84
C LYS A 74 -13.69 41.12 -21.09
N LEU A 75 -12.51 40.69 -21.54
CA LEU A 75 -12.19 39.25 -21.64
C LEU A 75 -12.04 38.62 -20.25
N LEU A 76 -11.46 39.35 -19.30
CA LEU A 76 -11.21 38.88 -17.93
C LEU A 76 -12.45 38.98 -17.02
N SER A 77 -13.41 39.86 -17.28
CA SER A 77 -14.59 40.03 -16.40
C SER A 77 -15.44 38.75 -16.33
N GLY A 78 -15.52 38.01 -17.43
CA GLY A 78 -16.19 36.71 -17.47
C GLY A 78 -15.49 35.59 -16.71
N PHE A 79 -14.28 35.84 -16.17
CA PHE A 79 -13.52 34.92 -15.32
C PHE A 79 -13.85 35.10 -13.83
N ALA A 80 -14.02 36.34 -13.36
CA ALA A 80 -14.37 36.62 -11.96
C ALA A 80 -15.76 36.03 -11.62
N GLU A 81 -16.73 36.18 -12.52
CA GLU A 81 -18.06 35.56 -12.41
C GLU A 81 -17.97 34.02 -12.37
N LEU A 82 -16.98 33.45 -13.07
CA LEU A 82 -16.79 32.01 -13.21
C LEU A 82 -16.19 31.37 -11.94
N VAL A 83 -15.29 32.06 -11.25
CA VAL A 83 -14.85 31.64 -9.90
C VAL A 83 -16.03 31.64 -8.93
N GLN A 84 -16.87 32.68 -8.99
CA GLN A 84 -18.08 32.75 -8.17
C GLN A 84 -19.08 31.64 -8.51
N GLU A 85 -19.28 31.31 -9.78
CA GLU A 85 -20.20 30.24 -10.20
C GLU A 85 -19.73 28.85 -9.75
N ILE A 86 -18.42 28.58 -9.76
CA ILE A 86 -17.86 27.35 -9.19
C ILE A 86 -18.18 27.27 -7.69
N MET A 87 -17.97 28.36 -6.95
CA MET A 87 -18.17 28.40 -5.50
C MET A 87 -19.64 28.46 -5.07
N LYS A 88 -20.54 29.00 -5.90
CA LYS A 88 -21.97 29.20 -5.57
C LYS A 88 -22.77 27.89 -5.52
N ASN A 89 -22.25 26.81 -6.08
CA ASN A 89 -22.89 25.49 -6.05
C ASN A 89 -22.60 24.71 -4.76
N GLU A 90 -21.76 25.23 -3.87
CA GLU A 90 -21.55 24.64 -2.55
C GLU A 90 -22.49 25.29 -1.52
N PRO A 91 -23.11 24.49 -0.63
CA PRO A 91 -23.90 25.03 0.46
C PRO A 91 -23.01 25.92 1.34
N GLN A 92 -23.37 27.20 1.47
CA GLN A 92 -22.69 28.09 2.41
C GLN A 92 -22.98 27.59 3.83
N LYS A 93 -21.91 27.24 4.54
CA LYS A 93 -21.93 26.84 5.95
C LYS A 93 -21.70 28.06 6.82
N THR A 94 -22.19 28.03 8.05
CA THR A 94 -21.92 29.12 9.01
C THR A 94 -20.46 29.09 9.45
N ASP A 95 -19.96 30.21 9.96
CA ASP A 95 -18.58 30.32 10.45
C ASP A 95 -18.30 29.25 11.53
N GLU A 96 -19.28 28.96 12.40
CA GLU A 96 -19.17 27.93 13.44
C GLU A 96 -19.08 26.51 12.86
N GLU A 97 -19.80 26.21 11.77
CA GLU A 97 -19.71 24.93 11.08
C GLU A 97 -18.37 24.78 10.33
N LEU A 98 -17.83 25.88 9.81
CA LEU A 98 -16.52 25.91 9.15
C LEU A 98 -15.40 25.70 10.16
N GLU A 99 -15.45 26.37 11.31
CA GLU A 99 -14.46 26.22 12.39
C GLU A 99 -14.38 24.78 12.88
N GLU A 100 -15.52 24.10 13.07
CA GLU A 100 -15.52 22.69 13.49
C GLU A 100 -15.01 21.75 12.37
N MET A 101 -15.36 22.01 11.11
CA MET A 101 -14.91 21.17 9.98
C MET A 101 -13.40 21.23 9.73
N PHE A 102 -12.79 22.39 9.99
CA PHE A 102 -11.37 22.64 9.72
C PHE A 102 -10.52 22.67 10.98
N LYS A 103 -11.09 22.33 12.15
CA LYS A 103 -10.41 22.38 13.44
C LYS A 103 -9.11 21.58 13.49
N ASP A 104 -9.12 20.40 12.87
CA ASP A 104 -7.99 19.47 12.88
C ASP A 104 -7.04 19.69 11.67
N TYR A 105 -7.34 20.66 10.79
CA TYR A 105 -6.50 20.93 9.63
C TYR A 105 -5.16 21.52 10.09
N GLY A 106 -4.06 20.84 9.74
CA GLY A 106 -2.71 21.25 10.12
C GLY A 106 -2.18 20.58 11.39
N GLU A 107 -2.98 19.74 12.06
CA GLU A 107 -2.47 18.82 13.06
C GLU A 107 -1.61 17.73 12.41
N GLU A 108 -0.55 17.30 13.10
CA GLU A 108 0.37 16.28 12.60
C GLU A 108 -0.27 14.90 12.73
N ILE A 109 -0.54 14.25 11.59
CA ILE A 109 -0.99 12.86 11.57
C ILE A 109 0.22 11.98 11.87
N ILE A 110 0.33 11.51 13.12
CA ILE A 110 1.30 10.48 13.49
C ILE A 110 0.74 9.16 12.98
N GLU A 111 1.17 8.74 11.79
CA GLU A 111 0.92 7.39 11.30
C GLU A 111 1.61 6.41 12.27
N GLU A 112 0.82 5.63 13.01
CA GLU A 112 1.36 4.46 13.68
C GLU A 112 2.10 3.63 12.64
N PRO A 113 3.35 3.19 12.91
CA PRO A 113 4.13 2.44 11.95
C PRO A 113 3.29 1.26 11.47
N GLN A 114 2.99 1.24 10.17
CA GLN A 114 2.33 0.10 9.54
C GLN A 114 3.11 -1.13 9.97
N LYS A 115 2.47 -2.04 10.71
CA LYS A 115 3.02 -3.37 10.94
C LYS A 115 3.29 -3.92 9.54
N GLU A 116 4.56 -4.05 9.17
CA GLU A 116 4.95 -4.80 7.99
C GLU A 116 4.23 -6.13 8.08
N GLU A 117 3.24 -6.36 7.20
CA GLU A 117 2.65 -7.69 7.11
C GLU A 117 3.82 -8.65 6.86
N PRO A 118 3.96 -9.72 7.66
CA PRO A 118 5.06 -10.66 7.48
C PRO A 118 5.04 -11.11 6.02
N LYS A 119 6.18 -10.95 5.33
CA LYS A 119 6.38 -11.41 3.95
C LYS A 119 5.75 -12.80 3.80
N LYS A 120 4.60 -12.87 3.12
CA LYS A 120 3.93 -14.14 2.87
C LYS A 120 4.89 -14.95 2.00
N GLU A 121 5.36 -16.09 2.52
CA GLU A 121 6.20 -17.00 1.75
C GLU A 121 5.37 -17.58 0.60
N VAL A 122 5.49 -16.98 -0.58
CA VAL A 122 4.83 -17.46 -1.80
C VAL A 122 5.49 -18.77 -2.22
N LYS A 123 4.72 -19.87 -2.15
CA LYS A 123 5.15 -21.19 -2.66
C LYS A 123 4.71 -21.32 -4.13
N LYS A 124 5.57 -21.93 -4.96
CA LYS A 124 5.29 -22.17 -6.38
C LYS A 124 5.28 -23.66 -6.68
N ILE A 125 4.27 -24.12 -7.40
CA ILE A 125 4.19 -25.48 -7.96
C ILE A 125 4.08 -25.34 -9.46
N GLY A 126 5.13 -25.79 -10.17
CA GLY A 126 5.12 -25.95 -11.62
C GLY A 126 4.98 -27.43 -11.97
N LEU A 127 4.08 -27.73 -12.89
CA LEU A 127 3.83 -29.05 -13.45
C LEU A 127 3.60 -28.84 -14.95
N ASP A 128 4.24 -29.65 -15.78
CA ASP A 128 4.25 -29.47 -17.24
C ASP A 128 4.67 -28.02 -17.64
N ASP A 129 3.87 -27.35 -18.47
CA ASP A 129 4.12 -25.99 -18.97
C ASP A 129 3.41 -24.88 -18.15
N TRP A 130 2.88 -25.20 -16.95
CA TRP A 130 2.15 -24.25 -16.11
C TRP A 130 2.76 -24.12 -14.71
N VAL A 131 2.56 -22.96 -14.10
CA VAL A 131 3.04 -22.59 -12.77
C VAL A 131 1.91 -21.93 -11.99
N ILE A 132 1.65 -22.44 -10.78
CA ILE A 132 0.70 -21.82 -9.84
C ILE A 132 1.46 -21.37 -8.59
N ALA A 133 1.33 -20.10 -8.28
CA ALA A 133 1.85 -19.47 -7.07
C ALA A 133 0.74 -19.37 -6.02
N TYR A 134 1.04 -19.72 -4.77
CA TYR A 134 0.06 -19.68 -3.68
C TYR A 134 0.68 -19.34 -2.33
N THR A 135 -0.14 -18.80 -1.45
CA THR A 135 0.18 -18.50 -0.05
C THR A 135 -0.77 -19.27 0.88
N GLY A 136 -0.29 -19.67 2.06
CA GLY A 136 -1.08 -20.46 3.03
C GLY A 136 -0.77 -21.96 3.05
N LYS A 137 -1.43 -22.70 3.96
CA LYS A 137 -1.20 -24.14 4.21
C LYS A 137 -2.55 -24.87 4.32
N GLY A 138 -2.61 -26.14 3.90
CA GLY A 138 -3.84 -26.94 3.99
C GLY A 138 -4.97 -26.38 3.11
N GLU A 139 -6.21 -26.40 3.60
CA GLU A 139 -7.39 -25.95 2.84
C GLU A 139 -7.50 -24.41 2.73
N SER A 140 -6.83 -23.67 3.61
CA SER A 140 -6.81 -22.21 3.63
C SER A 140 -5.59 -21.68 2.88
N PHE A 141 -5.71 -21.62 1.55
CA PHE A 141 -4.70 -21.04 0.67
C PHE A 141 -5.30 -20.05 -0.32
N ASN A 142 -4.49 -19.06 -0.70
CA ASN A 142 -4.80 -18.08 -1.73
C ASN A 142 -3.88 -18.27 -2.92
N ILE A 143 -4.41 -18.15 -4.13
CA ILE A 143 -3.64 -18.19 -5.37
C ILE A 143 -3.22 -16.76 -5.71
N GLU A 144 -1.92 -16.56 -5.90
CA GLU A 144 -1.34 -15.29 -6.32
C GLU A 144 -1.36 -15.23 -7.85
N PHE A 145 -2.45 -14.72 -8.43
CA PHE A 145 -2.68 -14.73 -9.88
C PHE A 145 -1.57 -14.02 -10.68
N ASP A 146 -0.97 -12.97 -10.12
CA ASP A 146 0.11 -12.20 -10.75
C ASP A 146 1.39 -13.02 -10.96
N GLU A 147 1.58 -14.08 -10.17
CA GLU A 147 2.75 -14.97 -10.25
C GLU A 147 2.43 -16.34 -10.87
N CYS A 148 1.20 -16.53 -11.36
CA CYS A 148 0.77 -17.74 -12.06
C CYS A 148 1.01 -17.63 -13.56
N PHE A 149 1.36 -18.76 -14.19
CA PHE A 149 1.51 -18.88 -15.64
C PHE A 149 0.75 -20.11 -16.13
N ILE A 150 -0.25 -19.91 -17.00
CA ILE A 150 -1.00 -21.00 -17.65
C ILE A 150 -1.04 -20.69 -19.14
N PRO A 151 -0.46 -21.54 -20.01
CA PRO A 151 -0.48 -21.32 -21.45
C PRO A 151 -1.92 -21.28 -22.01
N LEU A 152 -2.13 -20.52 -23.08
CA LEU A 152 -3.44 -20.34 -23.71
C LEU A 152 -4.09 -21.66 -24.16
N GLU A 153 -3.27 -22.66 -24.49
CA GLU A 153 -3.72 -24.01 -24.88
C GLU A 153 -4.50 -24.74 -23.78
N TYR A 154 -4.31 -24.32 -22.52
CA TYR A 154 -4.97 -24.84 -21.33
C TYR A 154 -6.09 -23.94 -20.81
N ASN A 155 -6.46 -22.90 -21.57
CA ASN A 155 -7.42 -21.88 -21.13
C ASN A 155 -8.91 -22.31 -21.22
N SER A 156 -9.20 -23.52 -21.70
CA SER A 156 -10.55 -24.08 -21.68
C SER A 156 -10.98 -24.44 -20.24
N PRO A 157 -12.27 -24.34 -19.88
CA PRO A 157 -12.77 -24.66 -18.54
C PRO A 157 -12.39 -26.06 -18.05
N GLU A 158 -12.43 -27.05 -18.94
CA GLU A 158 -12.11 -28.45 -18.64
C GLU A 158 -10.64 -28.63 -18.25
N LYS A 159 -9.72 -28.08 -19.06
CA LYS A 159 -8.27 -28.13 -18.78
C LYS A 159 -7.87 -27.31 -17.55
N ARG A 160 -8.51 -26.15 -17.31
CA ARG A 160 -8.28 -25.37 -16.07
C ARG A 160 -8.66 -26.16 -14.83
N LYS A 161 -9.76 -26.91 -14.89
CA LYS A 161 -10.18 -27.80 -13.80
C LYS A 161 -9.16 -28.91 -13.57
N GLU A 162 -8.68 -29.56 -14.63
CA GLU A 162 -7.64 -30.60 -14.55
C GLU A 162 -6.34 -30.07 -13.93
N ILE A 163 -5.89 -28.88 -14.35
CA ILE A 163 -4.71 -28.22 -13.79
C ILE A 163 -4.90 -27.96 -12.29
N TYR A 164 -6.06 -27.45 -11.88
CA TYR A 164 -6.36 -27.18 -10.49
C TYR A 164 -6.35 -28.45 -9.64
N GLU A 165 -6.95 -29.54 -10.13
CA GLU A 165 -6.95 -30.84 -9.45
C GLU A 165 -5.52 -31.40 -9.30
N LYS A 166 -4.69 -31.32 -10.34
CA LYS A 166 -3.26 -31.71 -10.29
C LYS A 166 -2.48 -30.86 -9.29
N PHE A 167 -2.72 -29.55 -9.27
CA PHE A 167 -2.10 -28.62 -8.33
C PHE A 167 -2.44 -28.97 -6.87
N VAL A 168 -3.72 -29.19 -6.56
CA VAL A 168 -4.16 -29.55 -5.20
C VAL A 168 -3.55 -30.88 -4.75
N ALA A 169 -3.49 -31.88 -5.64
CA ALA A 169 -2.87 -33.16 -5.33
C ALA A 169 -1.37 -33.03 -5.02
N GLU A 170 -0.62 -32.27 -5.84
CA GLU A 170 0.81 -32.07 -5.65
C GLU A 170 1.13 -31.21 -4.42
N LYS A 171 0.30 -30.20 -4.14
CA LYS A 171 0.39 -29.42 -2.90
C LYS A 171 0.24 -30.31 -1.67
N ASN A 172 -0.82 -31.12 -1.62
CA ASN A 172 -1.07 -32.01 -0.48
C ASN A 172 0.07 -33.01 -0.29
N ARG A 173 0.60 -33.55 -1.39
CA ARG A 173 1.78 -34.45 -1.36
C ARG A 173 3.01 -33.76 -0.78
N LYS A 174 3.30 -32.52 -1.18
CA LYS A 174 4.44 -31.75 -0.66
C LYS A 174 4.27 -31.40 0.82
N GLU A 175 3.08 -31.00 1.24
CA GLU A 175 2.79 -30.71 2.64
C GLU A 175 2.87 -31.95 3.53
N GLU A 176 2.40 -33.11 3.06
CA GLU A 176 2.57 -34.37 3.77
C GLU A 176 4.03 -34.80 3.87
N ALA A 177 4.82 -34.59 2.82
CA ALA A 177 6.26 -34.87 2.85
C ALA A 177 7.01 -33.95 3.82
N GLU A 178 6.66 -32.66 3.87
CA GLU A 178 7.18 -31.71 4.86
C GLU A 178 6.82 -32.14 6.29
N LYS A 179 5.56 -32.52 6.55
CA LYS A 179 5.12 -33.01 7.86
C LYS A 179 5.85 -34.28 8.29
N LYS A 180 6.04 -35.24 7.37
CA LYS A 180 6.78 -36.48 7.65
C LYS A 180 8.26 -36.22 7.95
N LYS A 181 8.90 -35.32 7.19
CA LYS A 181 10.29 -34.91 7.45
C LYS A 181 10.44 -34.20 8.79
N ALA A 182 9.53 -33.28 9.13
CA ALA A 182 9.53 -32.60 10.43
C ALA A 182 9.38 -33.60 11.58
N LEU A 183 8.46 -34.57 11.46
CA LEU A 183 8.26 -35.62 12.47
C LEU A 183 9.49 -36.53 12.60
N GLU A 184 10.18 -36.84 11.50
CA GLU A 184 11.41 -37.64 11.51
C GLU A 184 12.59 -36.87 12.12
N GLU A 185 12.71 -35.57 11.84
CA GLU A 185 13.72 -34.71 12.46
C GLU A 185 13.48 -34.51 13.95
N GLU A 186 12.23 -34.33 14.39
CA GLU A 186 11.90 -34.29 15.81
C GLU A 186 12.21 -35.62 16.51
N LYS A 187 11.90 -36.75 15.87
CA LYS A 187 12.30 -38.07 16.37
C LYS A 187 13.83 -38.23 16.44
N LYS A 188 14.58 -37.73 15.47
CA LYS A 188 16.05 -37.76 15.51
C LYS A 188 16.60 -36.87 16.62
N LYS A 189 16.05 -35.67 16.81
CA LYS A 189 16.44 -34.76 17.91
C LYS A 189 16.13 -35.35 19.28
N SER A 190 14.95 -35.95 19.46
CA SER A 190 14.58 -36.58 20.74
C SER A 190 15.40 -37.85 21.02
N VAL A 191 15.77 -38.61 20.00
CA VAL A 191 16.70 -39.75 20.13
C VAL A 191 18.11 -39.28 20.50
N ILE A 192 18.62 -38.19 19.91
CA ILE A 192 19.94 -37.63 20.24
C ILE A 192 19.95 -37.09 21.68
N GLN A 193 18.93 -36.33 22.10
CA GLN A 193 18.81 -35.84 23.47
C GLN A 193 18.65 -36.97 24.50
N GLY A 194 17.90 -38.03 24.16
CA GLY A 194 17.78 -39.21 25.01
C GLY A 194 19.09 -39.99 25.16
N LYS A 195 19.93 -40.00 24.12
CA LYS A 195 21.25 -40.64 24.15
C LYS A 195 22.25 -39.83 24.98
N ASP A 196 22.27 -38.51 24.81
CA ASP A 196 23.09 -37.60 25.63
C ASP A 196 22.72 -37.68 27.13
N LEU A 197 21.44 -37.87 27.46
CA LEU A 197 21.00 -38.07 28.84
C LEU A 197 21.44 -39.41 29.43
N LEU A 198 21.44 -40.50 28.65
CA LEU A 198 21.97 -41.79 29.09
C LEU A 198 23.48 -41.72 29.32
N ASP A 199 24.23 -41.12 28.39
CA ASP A 199 25.68 -40.94 28.52
C ASP A 199 26.04 -40.04 29.72
N TRP A 200 25.21 -39.03 30.02
CA TRP A 200 25.35 -38.19 31.22
C TRP A 200 25.05 -38.95 32.53
N PHE A 201 24.03 -39.81 32.54
CA PHE A 201 23.71 -40.66 33.70
C PHE A 201 24.77 -41.75 33.95
N ASP A 202 25.28 -42.38 32.89
CA ASP A 202 26.39 -43.35 32.97
C ASP A 202 27.69 -42.67 33.44
N GLY A 203 27.87 -41.37 33.18
CA GLY A 203 28.96 -40.56 33.73
C GLY A 203 28.83 -40.21 35.23
N PHE A 204 27.63 -40.25 35.79
CA PHE A 204 27.36 -39.97 37.21
C PHE A 204 27.43 -41.21 38.11
N GLY A 205 27.39 -42.41 37.52
CA GLY A 205 27.32 -43.68 38.23
C GLY A 205 28.65 -44.31 38.61
N THR A 206 29.59 -43.59 39.23
CA THR A 206 30.65 -44.19 40.09
C THR A 206 31.50 -43.12 40.77
N LYS A 207 31.04 -42.57 41.89
CA LYS A 207 31.93 -42.16 42.99
C LYS A 207 31.17 -42.21 44.31
N LYS A 208 31.68 -43.06 45.19
CA LYS A 208 31.13 -43.44 46.49
C LYS A 208 31.01 -42.24 47.44
N GLU A 209 29.98 -42.35 48.28
CA GLU A 209 29.83 -41.80 49.62
C GLU A 209 31.15 -41.53 50.34
N ASP A 210 31.28 -40.33 50.92
CA ASP A 210 31.65 -40.09 52.32
C ASP A 210 31.73 -38.55 52.56
N ASP A 211 31.32 -38.10 53.75
CA ASP A 211 31.44 -36.73 54.32
C ASP A 211 30.32 -35.68 54.08
N PHE A 212 29.07 -35.95 54.53
CA PHE A 212 28.06 -34.89 54.77
C PHE A 212 27.64 -34.72 56.26
N ASP A 213 28.26 -35.44 57.20
CA ASP A 213 27.87 -35.49 58.63
C ASP A 213 28.74 -34.63 59.58
N LYS A 214 29.26 -33.48 59.12
CA LYS A 214 30.12 -32.61 59.97
C LYS A 214 29.69 -31.15 60.13
N ILE A 215 28.49 -30.75 59.70
CA ILE A 215 28.15 -29.31 59.65
C ILE A 215 27.09 -28.84 60.66
N PHE A 216 26.40 -29.72 61.40
CA PHE A 216 25.43 -29.28 62.43
C PHE A 216 25.61 -29.99 63.77
N GLY A 217 26.48 -29.43 64.61
CA GLY A 217 26.61 -29.78 66.03
C GLY A 217 26.73 -28.55 66.91
N ASN A 218 25.68 -28.32 67.72
CA ASN A 218 25.58 -27.46 68.91
C ASN A 218 25.65 -25.93 68.69
N SER A 219 24.80 -25.08 69.29
CA SER A 219 23.99 -25.21 70.51
C SER A 219 22.80 -24.24 70.50
N GLU A 220 21.64 -24.74 70.93
CA GLU A 220 20.57 -23.94 71.56
C GLU A 220 21.12 -23.28 72.84
N GLU A 221 20.71 -22.04 73.14
CA GLU A 221 20.19 -21.58 74.45
C GLU A 221 20.01 -20.04 74.47
N ASP A 222 19.10 -19.58 75.34
CA ASP A 222 18.79 -18.19 75.71
C ASP A 222 17.81 -17.37 74.84
N PHE A 223 16.55 -17.80 74.82
CA PHE A 223 15.40 -16.90 74.71
C PHE A 223 14.40 -17.19 75.84
N PHE A 224 14.72 -16.78 77.06
CA PHE A 224 13.80 -16.31 78.12
C PHE A 224 14.63 -15.86 79.34
N GLY A 225 14.75 -14.55 79.56
CA GLY A 225 15.43 -13.95 80.72
C GLY A 225 15.84 -12.50 80.51
#